data_AF-S9QAT0-F1
#
_entry.id   AF-S9QAT0-F1
#
_cell.length_a   1.000
_cell.length_b   1.000
_cell.length_c   1.000
_cell.angle_alpha   90.00
_cell.angle_beta   90.00
_cell.angle_gamma   90.00
#
_symmetry.space_group_name_H-M   'P 1'
#
loop_
_entity.id
_entity.type
_entity.pdbx_description
1 polymer ?
#
loop_
_entity_poly.entity_id
_entity_poly.type
_entity_poly.pdbx_seq_one_letter_code
_entity_poly.pdbx_strand_id
1 'polypeptide(L)'
;MFTEQDPNVSLMRVKQRGSSGADVVVDKDGLRVLVGVIVRAGFMAGGAIFLGGLLVLGVLLSGLPRDDTDGPVQRSGLTLHTDCGTGVQYLSRDGYLVPRRDADGNIVTTQEGC
;
A
#
# COMPACT_ATOMS: atom_id res chain seq x y z
N MET A 1 1.81 -54.57 53.26
CA MET A 1 1.84 -53.10 53.35
C MET A 1 1.81 -52.60 51.90
N PHE A 2 0.62 -52.28 51.39
CA PHE A 2 0.41 -51.83 50.01
C PHE A 2 0.33 -50.30 50.02
N THR A 3 1.29 -49.64 49.38
CA THR A 3 1.28 -48.19 49.20
C THR A 3 0.49 -47.84 47.93
N GLU A 4 -0.64 -47.17 48.17
CA GLU A 4 -1.18 -46.02 47.43
C GLU A 4 -0.96 -46.01 45.90
N GLN A 5 -2.04 -46.37 45.19
CA GLN A 5 -2.14 -46.32 43.75
C GLN A 5 -2.72 -44.95 43.35
N ASP A 6 -1.88 -44.08 42.78
CA ASP A 6 -2.26 -42.76 42.26
C ASP A 6 -3.37 -42.89 41.20
N PRO A 7 -4.54 -42.24 41.37
CA PRO A 7 -5.69 -42.39 40.45
C PRO A 7 -5.50 -41.64 39.12
N ASN A 8 -4.38 -40.94 38.91
CA ASN A 8 -4.17 -40.07 37.75
C ASN A 8 -3.41 -40.71 36.58
N VAL A 9 -3.02 -41.98 36.67
CA VAL A 9 -2.30 -42.67 35.59
C VAL A 9 -3.25 -43.59 34.82
N SER A 10 -4.02 -43.00 33.90
CA SER A 10 -4.70 -43.77 32.85
C SER A 10 -3.68 -44.31 31.86
N LEU A 11 -3.18 -45.52 32.11
CA LEU A 11 -2.33 -46.29 31.19
C LEU A 11 -3.15 -46.75 29.98
N MET A 12 -3.29 -45.88 28.99
CA MET A 12 -3.83 -46.24 27.67
C MET A 12 -2.77 -47.04 26.90
N ARG A 13 -2.81 -48.38 27.00
CA ARG A 13 -1.89 -49.27 26.27
C ARG A 13 -2.32 -49.36 24.80
N VAL A 14 -1.82 -48.46 23.96
CA VAL A 14 -1.94 -48.55 22.50
C VAL A 14 -0.79 -49.42 21.98
N LYS A 15 -1.13 -50.57 21.40
CA LYS A 15 -0.18 -51.45 20.71
C LYS A 15 0.11 -50.87 19.33
N GLN A 16 1.14 -50.02 19.20
CA GLN A 16 1.61 -49.60 17.89
C GLN A 16 2.57 -50.64 17.29
N ARG A 17 2.17 -51.17 16.14
CA ARG A 17 2.96 -52.04 15.29
C ARG A 17 3.51 -51.16 14.16
N GLY A 18 4.82 -50.91 14.21
CA GLY A 18 5.71 -50.52 13.11
C GLY A 18 5.27 -49.38 12.18
N SER A 19 5.95 -48.23 12.27
CA SER A 19 6.30 -47.45 11.10
C SER A 19 7.41 -46.45 11.44
N SER A 20 8.43 -46.41 10.60
CA SER A 20 9.46 -45.37 10.58
C SER A 20 8.80 -44.04 10.17
N GLY A 21 8.26 -43.30 11.13
CA GLY A 21 7.75 -41.94 10.95
C GLY A 21 8.21 -41.11 12.14
N ALA A 22 8.75 -39.92 11.88
CA ALA A 22 9.05 -38.96 12.93
C ALA A 22 7.73 -38.65 13.66
N ASP A 23 7.57 -39.20 14.86
CA ASP A 23 6.40 -38.97 15.69
C ASP A 23 6.55 -37.57 16.26
N VAL A 24 5.90 -36.59 15.63
CA VAL A 24 5.88 -35.22 16.14
C VAL A 24 4.90 -35.21 17.31
N VAL A 25 5.44 -35.41 18.51
CA VAL A 25 4.69 -35.27 19.76
C VAL A 25 4.36 -33.78 19.93
N VAL A 26 3.17 -33.39 19.47
CA VAL A 26 2.65 -32.03 19.67
C VAL A 26 2.05 -31.96 21.06
N ASP A 27 2.79 -31.39 22.00
CA ASP A 27 2.28 -31.06 23.33
C ASP A 27 1.20 -29.96 23.23
N LYS A 28 0.25 -29.94 24.17
CA LYS A 28 -0.85 -28.95 24.21
C LYS A 28 -0.30 -27.52 24.23
N ASP A 29 0.84 -27.31 24.86
CA ASP A 29 1.51 -26.02 24.91
C ASP A 29 2.17 -25.67 23.57
N GLY A 30 2.73 -26.65 22.85
CA GLY A 30 3.22 -26.48 21.48
C GLY A 30 2.10 -26.11 20.49
N LEU A 31 0.92 -26.70 20.63
CA LEU A 31 -0.25 -26.37 19.81
C LEU A 31 -0.74 -24.93 20.07
N ARG A 32 -0.78 -24.49 21.33
CA ARG A 32 -1.18 -23.12 21.70
C ARG A 32 -0.22 -22.08 21.17
N VAL A 33 1.08 -22.34 21.22
CA VAL A 33 2.11 -21.46 20.64
C VAL A 33 1.94 -21.36 19.12
N LEU A 34 1.76 -22.49 18.44
CA LEU A 34 1.56 -22.50 16.98
C LEU A 34 0.32 -21.71 16.55
N VAL A 35 -0.81 -21.90 17.24
CA VAL A 35 -2.05 -21.15 16.98
C VAL A 35 -1.83 -19.65 17.22
N GLY A 36 -1.16 -19.28 18.31
CA GLY A 36 -0.82 -17.88 18.60
C GLY A 36 0.04 -17.23 17.53
N VAL A 37 1.01 -17.96 16.96
CA VAL A 37 1.87 -17.50 15.86
C VAL A 37 1.05 -17.31 14.58
N ILE A 38 0.20 -18.27 14.22
CA ILE A 38 -0.63 -18.19 13.01
C ILE A 38 -1.62 -17.03 13.09
N VAL A 39 -2.27 -16.83 14.24
CA VAL A 39 -3.22 -15.72 14.45
C VAL A 39 -2.51 -14.37 14.35
N ARG A 40 -1.32 -14.22 14.97
CA ARG A 40 -0.54 -12.97 14.87
C ARG A 40 -0.05 -12.72 13.45
N ALA A 41 0.47 -13.74 12.76
CA ALA A 41 0.92 -13.62 11.38
C ALA A 41 -0.23 -13.25 10.43
N GLY A 42 -1.40 -13.87 10.61
CA GLY A 42 -2.60 -13.57 9.84
C GLY A 42 -3.10 -12.13 10.05
N PHE A 43 -3.08 -11.64 11.30
CA PHE A 43 -3.48 -10.26 11.61
C PHE A 43 -2.52 -9.22 10.99
N MET A 44 -1.21 -9.46 11.06
CA MET A 44 -0.21 -8.58 10.45
C MET A 44 -0.32 -8.56 8.92
N ALA A 45 -0.47 -9.72 8.30
CA ALA A 45 -0.63 -9.83 6.85
C ALA A 45 -1.95 -9.19 6.38
N GLY A 46 -3.06 -9.49 7.07
CA GLY A 46 -4.37 -8.90 6.77
C GLY A 46 -4.38 -7.38 6.93
N GLY A 47 -3.76 -6.86 8.01
CA GLY A 47 -3.63 -5.44 8.24
C GLY A 47 -2.82 -4.72 7.16
N ALA A 48 -1.70 -5.31 6.72
CA ALA A 48 -0.88 -4.75 5.65
C ALA A 48 -1.62 -4.71 4.30
N ILE A 49 -2.38 -5.76 3.96
CA ILE A 49 -3.19 -5.80 2.74
C ILE A 49 -4.31 -4.75 2.80
N PHE A 50 -4.98 -4.62 3.95
CA PHE A 50 -6.05 -3.64 4.13
C PHE A 50 -5.55 -2.20 4.02
N LEU A 51 -4.46 -1.85 4.73
CA LEU A 51 -3.84 -0.52 4.64
C LEU A 51 -3.30 -0.23 3.23
N GLY A 52 -2.63 -1.21 2.61
CA GLY A 52 -2.15 -1.07 1.23
C GLY A 52 -3.29 -0.84 0.24
N GLY A 53 -4.38 -1.61 0.36
CA GLY A 53 -5.58 -1.44 -0.45
C GLY A 53 -6.25 -0.07 -0.26
N LEU A 54 -6.32 0.42 0.98
CA LEU A 54 -6.88 1.73 1.29
C LEU A 54 -6.04 2.87 0.72
N LEU A 55 -4.71 2.72 0.75
CA LEU A 55 -3.78 3.68 0.14
C LEU A 55 -3.92 3.71 -1.39
N VAL A 56 -3.94 2.55 -2.04
CA VAL A 56 -4.14 2.47 -3.51
C VAL A 56 -5.50 3.05 -3.91
N LEU A 57 -6.56 2.71 -3.17
CA LEU A 57 -7.89 3.28 -3.41
C LEU A 57 -7.90 4.80 -3.20
N GLY A 58 -7.23 5.29 -2.15
CA GLY A 58 -7.09 6.72 -1.87
C GLY A 58 -6.42 7.46 -3.03
N VAL A 59 -5.31 6.93 -3.56
CA VAL A 59 -4.60 7.50 -4.72
C VAL A 59 -5.47 7.49 -5.98
N LEU A 60 -6.21 6.41 -6.22
CA LEU A 60 -7.14 6.31 -7.35
C LEU A 60 -8.29 7.32 -7.24
N LEU A 61 -8.80 7.56 -6.03
CA LEU A 61 -9.89 8.51 -5.78
C LEU A 61 -9.42 9.97 -5.76
N SER A 62 -8.20 10.26 -5.33
CA SER A 62 -7.68 11.63 -5.25
C SER A 62 -7.22 12.19 -6.61
N GLY A 63 -7.09 11.34 -7.63
CA GLY A 63 -6.59 11.74 -8.95
C GLY A 63 -5.10 12.07 -8.95
N LEU A 64 -4.53 12.17 -10.15
CA LEU A 64 -3.15 12.67 -10.36
C LEU A 64 -3.08 14.17 -10.02
N PRO A 65 -1.90 14.70 -9.64
CA PRO A 65 -1.72 16.12 -9.39
C PRO A 65 -2.21 16.91 -10.60
N ARG A 66 -3.33 17.58 -10.38
CA ARG A 66 -4.03 18.40 -11.35
C ARG A 66 -3.37 19.77 -11.31
N ASP A 67 -2.81 20.20 -12.42
CA ASP A 67 -2.41 21.60 -12.58
C ASP A 67 -3.69 22.44 -12.43
N ASP A 68 -3.69 23.43 -11.52
CA ASP A 68 -4.83 24.30 -11.22
C ASP A 68 -5.33 25.09 -12.44
N THR A 69 -4.61 25.05 -13.56
CA THR A 69 -5.05 25.60 -14.85
C THR A 69 -5.87 24.65 -15.73
N ASP A 70 -6.03 23.37 -15.35
CA ASP A 70 -6.80 22.37 -16.09
C ASP A 70 -8.20 22.14 -15.47
N GLY A 71 -9.25 22.50 -16.22
CA GLY A 71 -10.65 22.30 -15.81
C GLY A 71 -11.02 20.84 -15.57
N PRO A 72 -12.15 20.56 -14.85
CA PRO A 72 -12.50 19.27 -14.24
C PRO A 72 -12.51 18.04 -15.15
N VAL A 73 -12.55 18.20 -16.47
CA VAL A 73 -12.80 17.10 -17.42
C VAL A 73 -11.73 16.93 -18.50
N GLN A 74 -10.95 17.97 -18.86
CA GLN A 74 -9.97 17.91 -19.96
C GLN A 74 -8.81 18.89 -19.72
N ARG A 75 -7.59 18.49 -20.14
CA ARG A 75 -6.49 19.44 -20.34
C ARG A 75 -6.93 20.49 -21.35
N SER A 76 -6.61 21.75 -21.12
CA SER A 76 -7.05 22.89 -21.94
C SER A 76 -6.66 22.82 -23.43
N GLY A 77 -5.78 21.87 -23.79
CA GLY A 77 -5.22 21.74 -25.14
C GLY A 77 -4.25 22.86 -25.48
N LEU A 78 -3.86 23.67 -24.49
CA LEU A 78 -2.90 24.75 -24.63
C LEU A 78 -1.49 24.19 -24.46
N THR A 79 -0.58 24.59 -25.34
CA THR A 79 0.86 24.33 -25.19
C THR A 79 1.52 25.56 -24.59
N LEU A 80 2.35 25.36 -23.56
CA LEU A 80 3.14 26.42 -22.95
C LEU A 80 4.47 26.57 -23.68
N HIS A 81 4.78 27.79 -24.09
CA HIS A 81 6.06 28.18 -24.68
C HIS A 81 6.71 29.21 -23.77
N THR A 82 8.04 29.19 -23.71
CA THR A 82 8.82 30.23 -23.04
C THR A 82 9.82 30.77 -24.06
N ASP A 83 9.77 32.09 -24.30
CA ASP A 83 10.79 32.74 -25.12
C ASP A 83 12.08 32.89 -24.31
N CYS A 84 13.12 32.19 -24.73
CA CYS A 84 14.41 32.18 -24.05
C CYS A 84 15.10 33.55 -24.04
N GLY A 85 14.79 34.45 -24.99
CA GLY A 85 15.39 35.78 -25.03
C GLY A 85 14.80 36.75 -24.01
N THR A 86 13.53 36.57 -23.65
CA THR A 86 12.78 37.52 -22.80
C THR A 86 12.26 36.91 -21.50
N GLY A 87 12.27 35.58 -21.37
CA GLY A 87 11.63 34.84 -20.29
C GLY A 87 10.10 34.87 -20.36
N VAL A 88 9.50 35.48 -21.39
CA VAL A 88 8.05 35.63 -21.48
C VAL A 88 7.40 34.28 -21.79
N GLN A 89 6.34 33.96 -21.04
CA GLN A 89 5.53 32.78 -21.29
C GLN A 89 4.38 33.08 -22.24
N TYR A 90 4.14 32.13 -23.14
CA TYR A 90 3.05 32.16 -24.11
C TYR A 90 2.24 30.88 -24.06
N LEU A 91 0.94 30.99 -24.32
CA LEU A 91 0.06 29.85 -24.52
C LEU A 91 -0.29 29.76 -26.01
N SER A 92 -0.26 28.55 -26.57
CA SER A 92 -0.67 28.33 -27.97
C SER A 92 -1.75 27.29 -28.12
N ARG A 93 -2.63 27.51 -29.10
CA ARG A 93 -3.58 26.51 -29.61
C ARG A 93 -3.89 26.83 -31.08
N ASP A 94 -3.96 25.80 -31.92
CA ASP A 94 -4.34 25.91 -33.34
C ASP A 94 -3.54 26.96 -34.12
N GLY A 95 -2.24 27.10 -33.81
CA GLY A 95 -1.32 28.05 -34.47
C GLY A 95 -1.37 29.49 -33.95
N TYR A 96 -2.29 29.81 -33.02
CA TYR A 96 -2.33 31.12 -32.36
C TYR A 96 -1.45 31.12 -31.12
N LEU A 97 -0.73 32.22 -30.89
CA LEU A 97 0.13 32.44 -29.74
C LEU A 97 -0.38 33.65 -28.96
N VAL A 98 -0.66 33.49 -27.66
CA VAL A 98 -1.11 34.58 -26.78
C VAL A 98 -0.21 34.67 -25.55
N PRO A 99 0.20 35.88 -25.11
CA PRO A 99 0.96 36.05 -23.88
C PRO A 99 0.17 35.51 -22.68
N ARG A 100 0.83 34.73 -21.83
CA ARG A 100 0.24 34.26 -20.58
C ARG A 100 0.17 35.43 -19.60
N ARG A 101 -1.01 35.64 -19.01
CA ARG A 101 -1.21 36.66 -17.98
C ARG A 101 -1.49 36.02 -16.62
N ASP A 102 -1.06 36.69 -15.56
CA ASP A 102 -1.44 36.35 -14.18
C ASP A 102 -2.86 36.84 -13.86
N ALA A 103 -3.30 36.61 -12.62
CA ALA A 103 -4.63 37.03 -12.15
C ALA A 103 -4.81 38.57 -12.17
N ASP A 104 -3.72 39.32 -12.10
CA ASP A 104 -3.70 40.78 -12.13
C ASP A 104 -3.63 41.34 -13.55
N GLY A 105 -3.51 40.46 -14.56
CA GLY A 105 -3.45 40.81 -15.97
C GLY A 105 -2.04 41.17 -16.48
N ASN A 106 -1.00 40.98 -15.67
CA ASN A 106 0.39 41.21 -16.06
C ASN A 106 0.93 40.00 -16.82
N ILE A 107 1.89 40.25 -17.72
CA ILE A 107 2.53 39.18 -18.48
C ILE A 107 3.46 38.37 -17.57
N VAL A 108 3.27 37.04 -17.59
CA VAL A 108 4.10 36.11 -16.81
C VAL A 108 5.46 35.94 -17.48
N THR A 109 6.51 36.14 -16.71
CA THR A 109 7.90 35.90 -17.11
C THR A 109 8.56 34.88 -16.19
N THR A 110 9.39 33.98 -16.71
CA THR A 110 10.28 33.14 -15.91
C THR A 110 11.58 33.90 -15.67
N GLN A 111 12.07 33.91 -14.43
CA GLN A 111 13.42 34.40 -14.13
C GLN A 111 14.50 33.40 -14.51
N GLU A 112 14.13 32.14 -14.70
CA GLU A 112 15.00 31.10 -15.22
C GLU A 112 14.95 31.18 -16.74
N GLY A 113 15.96 31.81 -17.33
CA GLY A 113 16.20 31.72 -18.76
C GLY A 113 16.44 30.27 -19.16
N CYS A 114 16.08 29.93 -20.40
CA CYS A 114 16.64 28.75 -21.04
C CYS A 114 18.17 28.92 -21.15
#